data_AF-A0A7Y6EHD2-F1
#
_entry.id   AF-A0A7Y6EHD2-F1
#
_cell.length_a   1.000
_cell.length_b   1.000
_cell.length_c   1.000
_cell.angle_alpha   90.00
_cell.angle_beta   90.00
_cell.angle_gamma   90.00
#
_symmetry.space_group_name_H-M   'P 1'
#
loop_
_entity.id
_entity.type
_entity.pdbx_description
1 polymer ?
#
loop_
_entity_poly.entity_id
_entity_poly.type
_entity_poly.pdbx_seq_one_letter_code
_entity_poly.pdbx_strand_id
1 'polypeptide(L)'
;MSGAPTSLAMATLRRALQVKDPVFVPDGTDDTTRLACWMLTAIQPWPEAVREVMDGLLAAHREAQADGAVWRRLRRAAVLLGDDTDVEVQAYGQVAEAAAWPLATGQAGLVEMMQAICQLRARQASTASGWTSEDEQAAHAILGRIADGDGMTRPAREEIPELFTQEDPVLEKRFSLNLTAANAAYGSFRAEVVAWLAGATRIYEYQNDDGDDR
;
A
#
# COMPACT_ATOMS: atom_id res chain seq x y z
N MET A 1 21.53 0.62 -29.57
CA MET A 1 21.06 1.35 -28.39
C MET A 1 20.93 0.34 -27.26
N SER A 2 21.90 0.32 -26.33
CA SER A 2 21.86 -0.60 -25.19
C SER A 2 20.97 0.06 -24.13
N GLY A 3 19.75 -0.44 -23.94
CA GLY A 3 18.90 0.02 -22.85
C GLY A 3 19.57 -0.28 -21.51
N ALA A 4 19.45 0.65 -20.56
CA ALA A 4 19.92 0.42 -19.21
C ALA A 4 19.15 -0.78 -18.61
N PRO A 5 19.80 -1.66 -17.83
CA PRO A 5 19.12 -2.80 -17.24
C PRO A 5 18.02 -2.31 -16.28
N THR A 6 16.80 -2.81 -16.44
CA THR A 6 15.69 -2.61 -15.50
C THR A 6 16.14 -2.95 -14.09
N SER A 7 15.85 -2.09 -13.11
CA SER A 7 16.16 -2.42 -11.71
C SER A 7 15.45 -3.70 -11.27
N LEU A 8 16.08 -4.47 -10.38
CA LEU A 8 15.50 -5.72 -9.88
C LEU A 8 14.17 -5.49 -9.15
N ALA A 9 14.02 -4.35 -8.45
CA ALA A 9 12.77 -3.97 -7.80
C ALA A 9 11.63 -3.77 -8.80
N MET A 10 11.92 -3.08 -9.91
CA MET A 10 10.93 -2.82 -10.98
C MET A 10 10.52 -4.12 -11.68
N ALA A 11 11.48 -5.00 -11.97
CA ALA A 11 11.20 -6.31 -12.57
C ALA A 11 10.34 -7.18 -11.65
N THR A 12 10.61 -7.19 -10.35
CA THR A 12 9.83 -7.92 -9.35
C THR A 12 8.40 -7.38 -9.26
N LEU A 13 8.23 -6.05 -9.20
CA LEU A 13 6.91 -5.42 -9.17
C LEU A 13 6.08 -5.77 -10.40
N ARG A 14 6.65 -5.67 -11.60
CA ARG A 14 5.96 -6.03 -12.85
C ARG A 14 5.50 -7.48 -12.87
N ARG A 15 6.37 -8.40 -12.42
CA ARG A 15 6.00 -9.82 -12.29
C ARG A 15 4.85 -10.01 -11.31
N ALA A 16 4.91 -9.38 -10.14
CA ALA A 16 3.85 -9.45 -9.13
C ALA A 16 2.50 -8.91 -9.65
N LEU A 17 2.55 -7.89 -10.52
CA LEU A 17 1.36 -7.28 -11.11
C LEU A 17 0.93 -7.90 -12.45
N GLN A 18 1.69 -8.86 -12.98
CA GLN A 18 1.46 -9.48 -14.29
C GLN A 18 1.34 -8.47 -15.44
N VAL A 19 2.05 -7.34 -15.32
CA VAL A 19 2.10 -6.32 -16.38
C VAL A 19 2.97 -6.89 -17.50
N LYS A 20 2.34 -7.24 -18.64
CA LYS A 20 3.07 -7.60 -19.86
C LYS A 20 3.81 -6.36 -20.34
N ASP A 21 5.09 -6.50 -20.68
CA ASP A 21 5.88 -5.39 -21.23
C ASP A 21 5.14 -4.79 -22.44
N PRO A 22 4.61 -3.54 -22.39
CA PRO A 22 4.69 -2.73 -23.59
C PRO A 22 6.18 -2.62 -23.94
N VAL A 23 6.56 -2.38 -25.19
CA VAL A 23 7.96 -2.16 -25.59
C VAL A 23 8.55 -1.05 -24.71
N PHE A 24 9.12 -1.45 -23.58
CA PHE A 24 9.50 -0.58 -22.49
C PHE A 24 11.01 -0.64 -22.50
N VAL A 25 11.61 0.46 -22.91
CA VAL A 25 13.04 0.68 -22.77
C VAL A 25 13.17 1.46 -21.46
N PRO A 26 13.60 0.84 -20.35
CA PRO A 26 13.96 1.58 -19.16
C PRO A 26 15.06 2.56 -19.54
N ASP A 27 14.88 3.83 -19.24
CA ASP A 27 15.95 4.82 -19.33
C ASP A 27 16.94 4.70 -18.16
N GLY A 28 16.58 4.01 -17.06
CA GLY A 28 17.51 3.61 -16.01
C GLY A 28 16.89 3.46 -14.62
N THR A 29 17.75 3.62 -13.60
CA THR A 29 17.43 3.62 -12.16
C THR A 29 16.42 4.70 -11.75
N ASP A 30 16.24 5.73 -12.57
CA ASP A 30 15.37 6.88 -12.32
C ASP A 30 13.90 6.47 -12.14
N ASP A 31 13.37 5.61 -13.02
CA ASP A 31 11.97 5.16 -12.95
C ASP A 31 11.62 4.37 -11.68
N THR A 32 12.61 3.72 -11.05
CA THR A 32 12.39 2.99 -9.79
C THR A 32 12.20 3.99 -8.64
N THR A 33 13.05 5.00 -8.59
CA THR A 33 12.98 6.10 -7.63
C THR A 33 11.71 6.94 -7.84
N ARG A 34 11.41 7.30 -9.09
CA ARG A 34 10.20 8.06 -9.44
C ARG A 34 8.93 7.34 -9.00
N LEU A 35 8.82 6.04 -9.26
CA LEU A 35 7.67 5.26 -8.82
C LEU A 35 7.55 5.24 -7.29
N ALA A 36 8.66 5.02 -6.56
CA ALA A 36 8.63 5.05 -5.09
C ALA A 36 8.19 6.42 -4.55
N CYS A 37 8.74 7.51 -5.10
CA CYS A 37 8.37 8.87 -4.72
C CYS A 37 6.89 9.17 -5.03
N TRP A 38 6.42 8.74 -6.21
CA TRP A 38 5.02 8.87 -6.60
C TRP A 38 4.11 8.09 -5.64
N MET A 39 4.44 6.85 -5.30
CA MET A 39 3.66 6.03 -4.35
C MET A 39 3.55 6.68 -2.97
N LEU A 40 4.66 7.23 -2.43
CA LEU A 40 4.64 7.97 -1.17
C LEU A 40 3.80 9.25 -1.26
N THR A 41 3.87 9.97 -2.39
CA THR A 41 3.09 11.19 -2.60
C THR A 41 1.60 10.89 -2.77
N ALA A 42 1.25 9.75 -3.34
CA ALA A 42 -0.14 9.33 -3.61
C ALA A 42 -0.97 9.07 -2.35
N ILE A 43 -0.36 9.08 -1.16
CA ILE A 43 -1.05 8.91 0.13
C ILE A 43 -1.08 10.20 0.97
N GLN A 44 -0.78 11.33 0.34
CA GLN A 44 -1.00 12.65 0.93
C GLN A 44 -2.50 13.01 0.97
N PRO A 45 -2.93 13.88 1.91
CA PRO A 45 -2.13 14.49 2.97
C PRO A 45 -1.75 13.49 4.07
N TRP A 46 -0.56 13.66 4.64
CA TRP A 46 -0.13 12.86 5.79
C TRP A 46 -0.54 13.54 7.11
N PRO A 47 -0.89 12.76 8.15
CA PRO A 47 -1.00 13.27 9.51
C PRO A 47 0.29 13.96 9.97
N GLU A 48 0.17 14.98 10.82
CA GLU A 48 1.33 15.74 11.29
C GLU A 48 2.36 14.86 12.01
N ALA A 49 1.88 13.88 12.78
CA ALA A 49 2.71 12.95 13.53
C ALA A 49 3.66 12.11 12.66
N VAL A 50 3.33 11.88 11.38
CA VAL A 50 4.16 11.05 10.48
C VAL A 50 4.93 11.87 9.44
N ARG A 51 4.64 13.18 9.34
CA ARG A 51 5.12 14.06 8.28
C ARG A 51 6.65 14.04 8.15
N GLU A 52 7.36 14.24 9.26
CA GLU A 52 8.83 14.29 9.26
C GLU A 52 9.47 13.02 8.69
N VAL A 53 8.93 11.85 9.06
CA VAL A 53 9.44 10.55 8.58
C VAL A 53 9.15 10.38 7.09
N MET A 54 7.94 10.72 6.66
CA MET A 54 7.52 10.60 5.26
C MET A 54 8.28 11.57 4.35
N ASP A 55 8.48 12.81 4.77
CA ASP A 55 9.32 13.80 4.07
C ASP A 55 10.77 13.32 3.98
N GLY A 56 11.32 12.79 5.10
CA GLY A 56 12.67 12.24 5.13
C GLY A 56 12.87 11.04 4.20
N LEU A 57 11.87 10.16 4.08
CA LEU A 57 11.88 9.03 3.14
C LEU A 57 11.80 9.51 1.69
N LEU A 58 10.90 10.46 1.41
CA LEU A 58 10.75 11.04 0.08
C LEU A 58 12.04 11.71 -0.39
N ALA A 59 12.69 12.49 0.49
CA ALA A 59 13.99 13.10 0.22
C ALA A 59 15.08 12.05 -0.01
N ALA A 60 15.17 11.02 0.86
CA ALA A 60 16.18 9.97 0.73
C ALA A 60 16.07 9.18 -0.59
N HIS A 61 14.84 8.93 -1.07
CA HIS A 61 14.62 8.32 -2.38
C HIS A 61 15.00 9.27 -3.51
N ARG A 62 14.50 10.51 -3.52
CA ARG A 62 14.79 11.53 -4.55
C ARG A 62 16.29 11.77 -4.74
N GLU A 63 17.03 11.85 -3.64
CA GLU A 63 18.47 12.11 -3.64
C GLU A 63 19.32 10.85 -3.87
N ALA A 64 18.69 9.69 -4.10
CA ALA A 64 19.37 8.39 -4.22
C ALA A 64 20.37 8.14 -3.07
N GLN A 65 19.93 8.40 -1.84
CA GLN A 65 20.79 8.42 -0.65
C GLN A 65 21.61 7.12 -0.50
N ALA A 66 22.93 7.26 -0.42
CA ALA A 66 23.87 6.15 -0.26
C ALA A 66 24.26 5.88 1.20
N ASP A 67 24.09 6.85 2.11
CA ASP A 67 24.49 6.71 3.50
C ASP A 67 23.56 5.75 4.28
N GLY A 68 24.08 4.57 4.62
CA GLY A 68 23.38 3.58 5.42
C GLY A 68 23.04 4.04 6.84
N ALA A 69 23.70 5.06 7.40
CA ALA A 69 23.31 5.65 8.67
C ALA A 69 21.97 6.41 8.56
N VAL A 70 21.74 7.11 7.45
CA VAL A 70 20.46 7.79 7.16
C VAL A 70 19.33 6.77 7.08
N TRP A 71 19.50 5.70 6.28
CA TRP A 71 18.50 4.64 6.16
C TRP A 71 18.19 3.95 7.50
N ARG A 72 19.21 3.68 8.33
CA ARG A 72 19.01 3.12 9.68
C ARG A 72 18.28 4.06 10.62
N ARG A 73 18.42 5.39 10.46
CA ARG A 73 17.69 6.38 11.25
C ARG A 73 16.23 6.43 10.81
N LEU A 74 15.97 6.55 9.51
CA LEU A 74 14.62 6.56 8.94
C LEU A 74 13.84 5.29 9.30
N ARG A 75 14.49 4.12 9.22
CA ARG A 75 13.86 2.86 9.63
C ARG A 75 13.49 2.83 11.10
N ARG A 76 14.37 3.30 11.98
CA ARG A 76 14.06 3.37 13.41
C ARG A 76 12.89 4.31 13.68
N ALA A 77 12.85 5.46 13.01
CA ALA A 77 11.72 6.37 13.12
C ALA A 77 10.42 5.75 12.59
N ALA A 78 10.46 5.04 11.47
CA ALA A 78 9.32 4.34 10.91
C ALA A 78 8.77 3.24 11.85
N VAL A 79 9.66 2.44 12.45
CA VAL A 79 9.27 1.42 13.45
C VAL A 79 8.59 2.05 14.66
N LEU A 80 9.10 3.20 15.14
CA LEU A 80 8.45 3.92 16.24
C LEU A 80 7.03 4.38 15.89
N LEU A 81 6.77 4.75 14.63
CA LEU A 81 5.41 5.05 14.16
C LEU A 81 4.55 3.77 14.10
N GLY A 82 5.13 2.64 13.70
CA GLY A 82 4.46 1.33 13.66
C GLY A 82 4.06 0.81 15.05
N ASP A 83 4.80 1.20 16.09
CA ASP A 83 4.52 0.89 17.49
C ASP A 83 3.56 1.90 18.16
N ASP A 84 3.04 2.90 17.43
CA ASP A 84 2.11 3.89 17.97
C ASP A 84 0.75 3.25 18.33
N THR A 85 0.07 3.82 19.33
CA THR A 85 -1.26 3.40 19.77
C THR A 85 -2.39 3.89 18.86
N ASP A 86 -2.15 4.97 18.10
CA ASP A 86 -3.08 5.45 17.10
C ASP A 86 -3.00 4.55 15.85
N VAL A 87 -4.13 3.94 15.51
CA VAL A 87 -4.26 2.96 14.43
C VAL A 87 -3.99 3.57 13.04
N GLU A 88 -4.26 4.87 12.87
CA GLU A 88 -3.95 5.60 11.64
C GLU A 88 -2.44 5.87 11.55
N VAL A 89 -1.82 6.36 12.63
CA VAL A 89 -0.37 6.58 12.70
C VAL A 89 0.40 5.28 12.44
N GLN A 90 -0.03 4.19 13.07
CA GLN A 90 0.53 2.86 12.86
C GLN A 90 0.44 2.41 11.39
N ALA A 91 -0.68 2.68 10.70
CA ALA A 91 -0.84 2.33 9.29
C ALA A 91 0.17 3.06 8.40
N TYR A 92 0.39 4.35 8.66
CA TYR A 92 1.43 5.13 7.99
C TYR A 92 2.84 4.66 8.37
N GLY A 93 3.06 4.23 9.61
CA GLY A 93 4.31 3.61 10.07
C GLY A 93 4.68 2.38 9.24
N GLN A 94 3.71 1.51 8.94
CA GLN A 94 3.92 0.33 8.07
C GLN A 94 4.34 0.72 6.65
N VAL A 95 3.75 1.77 6.09
CA VAL A 95 4.18 2.31 4.78
C VAL A 95 5.60 2.88 4.87
N ALA A 96 5.89 3.63 5.92
CA ALA A 96 7.21 4.22 6.15
C ALA A 96 8.29 3.12 6.30
N GLU A 97 8.00 2.04 7.00
CA GLU A 97 8.90 0.90 7.17
C GLU A 97 9.19 0.20 5.85
N ALA A 98 8.15 -0.06 5.05
CA ALA A 98 8.29 -0.62 3.71
C ALA A 98 9.12 0.28 2.78
N ALA A 99 9.06 1.59 2.99
CA ALA A 99 9.83 2.58 2.24
C ALA A 99 11.25 2.85 2.78
N ALA A 100 11.59 2.39 4.00
CA ALA A 100 12.87 2.66 4.66
C ALA A 100 14.01 1.72 4.20
N TRP A 101 14.06 1.43 2.91
CA TRP A 101 15.04 0.56 2.27
C TRP A 101 15.61 1.16 0.99
N PRO A 102 16.95 1.11 0.79
CA PRO A 102 17.55 1.50 -0.48
C PRO A 102 17.07 0.59 -1.62
N LEU A 103 16.44 1.19 -2.63
CA LEU A 103 15.92 0.46 -3.80
C LEU A 103 17.02 -0.11 -4.71
N ALA A 104 18.22 0.45 -4.64
CA ALA A 104 19.39 -0.03 -5.38
C ALA A 104 19.80 -1.46 -4.96
N THR A 105 19.47 -1.89 -3.74
CA THR A 105 19.94 -3.16 -3.16
C THR A 105 18.83 -4.18 -2.90
N GLY A 106 17.56 -3.75 -2.89
CA GLY A 106 16.42 -4.60 -2.53
C GLY A 106 15.57 -4.98 -3.75
N GLN A 107 15.21 -6.27 -3.87
CA GLN A 107 14.31 -6.74 -4.94
C GLN A 107 12.83 -6.53 -4.63
N ALA A 108 12.45 -6.43 -3.36
CA ALA A 108 11.04 -6.43 -2.94
C ALA A 108 10.49 -5.05 -2.54
N GLY A 109 11.34 -4.03 -2.40
CA GLY A 109 10.96 -2.75 -1.78
C GLY A 109 9.75 -2.06 -2.42
N LEU A 110 9.64 -2.08 -3.76
CA LEU A 110 8.47 -1.50 -4.44
C LEU A 110 7.19 -2.33 -4.23
N VAL A 111 7.29 -3.65 -4.14
CA VAL A 111 6.15 -4.53 -3.88
C VAL A 111 5.65 -4.34 -2.45
N GLU A 112 6.57 -4.32 -1.49
CA GLU A 112 6.25 -4.11 -0.08
C GLU A 112 5.61 -2.73 0.13
N MET A 113 6.18 -1.67 -0.48
CA MET A 113 5.62 -0.32 -0.41
C MET A 113 4.21 -0.25 -1.00
N MET A 114 4.00 -0.85 -2.18
CA MET A 114 2.68 -0.93 -2.79
C MET A 114 1.68 -1.65 -1.88
N GLN A 115 2.06 -2.80 -1.33
CA GLN A 115 1.19 -3.59 -0.45
C GLN A 115 0.81 -2.82 0.81
N ALA A 116 1.78 -2.16 1.45
CA ALA A 116 1.51 -1.34 2.63
C ALA A 116 0.56 -0.19 2.31
N ILE A 117 0.72 0.48 1.15
CA ILE A 117 -0.20 1.55 0.74
C ILE A 117 -1.60 1.02 0.42
N CYS A 118 -1.70 -0.13 -0.25
CA CYS A 118 -3.00 -0.77 -0.47
C CYS A 118 -3.71 -1.08 0.85
N GLN A 119 -2.98 -1.54 1.86
CA GLN A 119 -3.52 -1.81 3.20
C GLN A 119 -3.95 -0.53 3.92
N LEU A 120 -3.13 0.53 3.86
CA LEU A 120 -3.47 1.85 4.40
C LEU A 120 -4.78 2.37 3.79
N ARG A 121 -4.90 2.38 2.46
CA ARG A 121 -6.11 2.85 1.77
C ARG A 121 -7.32 1.97 2.07
N ALA A 122 -7.14 0.66 2.16
CA ALA A 122 -8.21 -0.25 2.56
C ALA A 122 -8.72 0.06 3.97
N ARG A 123 -7.82 0.35 4.92
CA ARG A 123 -8.16 0.75 6.29
C ARG A 123 -8.88 2.10 6.35
N GLN A 124 -8.41 3.09 5.58
CA GLN A 124 -9.08 4.38 5.47
C GLN A 124 -10.50 4.23 4.92
N ALA A 125 -10.68 3.42 3.88
CA ALA A 125 -12.00 3.11 3.31
C ALA A 125 -12.90 2.33 4.29
N SER A 126 -12.33 1.39 5.04
CA SER A 126 -13.02 0.66 6.11
C SER A 126 -13.55 1.62 7.17
N THR A 127 -12.70 2.51 7.67
CA THR A 127 -13.09 3.53 8.67
C THR A 127 -14.17 4.46 8.11
N ALA A 128 -14.02 4.91 6.86
CA ALA A 128 -15.01 5.76 6.20
C ALA A 128 -16.37 5.09 5.97
N SER A 129 -16.43 3.75 5.92
CA SER A 129 -17.69 3.00 5.85
C SER A 129 -18.44 2.93 7.19
N GLY A 130 -17.86 3.47 8.27
CA GLY A 130 -18.41 3.37 9.62
C GLY A 130 -18.17 2.02 10.28
N TRP A 131 -17.16 1.27 9.81
CA TRP A 131 -16.71 0.04 10.45
C TRP A 131 -15.95 0.37 11.73
N THR A 132 -16.28 -0.31 12.83
CA THR A 132 -15.68 -0.04 14.15
C THR A 132 -14.96 -1.28 14.70
N SER A 133 -14.15 -1.08 15.74
CA SER A 133 -13.52 -2.19 16.46
C SER A 133 -14.52 -3.12 17.13
N GLU A 134 -15.68 -2.60 17.57
CA GLU A 134 -16.76 -3.42 18.14
C GLU A 134 -17.39 -4.31 17.06
N ASP A 135 -17.58 -3.79 15.84
CA ASP A 135 -18.06 -4.58 14.70
C ASP A 135 -17.07 -5.67 14.31
N GLU A 136 -15.77 -5.35 14.28
CA GLU A 136 -14.69 -6.30 14.00
C GLU A 136 -14.71 -7.46 15.00
N GLN A 137 -14.83 -7.16 16.30
CA GLN A 137 -14.89 -8.16 17.36
C GLN A 137 -16.16 -9.02 17.25
N ALA A 138 -17.32 -8.40 17.01
CA ALA A 138 -18.58 -9.11 16.85
C ALA A 138 -18.56 -10.03 15.63
N ALA A 139 -18.06 -9.53 14.49
CA ALA A 139 -17.95 -10.29 13.25
C ALA A 139 -16.99 -11.46 13.41
N HIS A 140 -15.82 -11.26 14.02
CA HIS A 140 -14.89 -12.35 14.33
C HIS A 140 -15.51 -13.39 15.26
N ALA A 141 -16.25 -12.97 16.29
CA ALA A 141 -16.90 -13.90 17.20
C ALA A 141 -17.97 -14.75 16.49
N ILE A 142 -18.79 -14.15 15.63
CA ILE A 142 -19.83 -14.86 14.87
C ILE A 142 -19.21 -15.77 13.81
N LEU A 143 -18.32 -15.23 12.98
CA LEU A 143 -17.65 -15.99 11.91
C LEU A 143 -16.79 -17.12 12.48
N GLY A 144 -16.14 -16.90 13.62
CA GLY A 144 -15.41 -17.94 14.34
C GLY A 144 -16.31 -19.07 14.79
N ARG A 145 -17.46 -18.76 15.42
CA ARG A 145 -18.45 -19.79 15.79
C ARG A 145 -19.00 -20.54 14.58
N ILE A 146 -19.31 -19.84 13.49
CA ILE A 146 -19.76 -20.47 12.24
C ILE A 146 -18.68 -21.41 11.69
N ALA A 147 -17.43 -20.95 11.63
CA ALA A 147 -16.31 -21.73 11.09
C ALA A 147 -15.94 -22.95 11.96
N ASP A 148 -16.10 -22.84 13.28
CA ASP A 148 -15.91 -23.95 14.21
C ASP A 148 -17.01 -25.01 14.09
N GLY A 149 -18.20 -24.61 13.59
CA GLY A 149 -19.34 -25.48 13.40
C GLY A 149 -19.98 -25.93 14.71
N ASP A 150 -20.72 -27.04 14.66
CA ASP A 150 -21.39 -27.65 15.83
C ASP A 150 -20.47 -28.62 16.62
N GLY A 151 -19.16 -28.61 16.33
CA GLY A 151 -18.17 -29.52 16.89
C GLY A 151 -18.06 -30.87 16.17
N MET A 152 -18.97 -31.19 15.26
CA MET A 152 -18.95 -32.43 14.47
C MET A 152 -18.71 -32.18 12.98
N THR A 153 -19.27 -31.09 12.44
CA THR A 153 -19.13 -30.73 11.03
C THR A 153 -18.85 -29.23 10.88
N ARG A 154 -17.80 -28.90 10.13
CA ARG A 154 -17.54 -27.52 9.70
C ARG A 154 -18.33 -27.24 8.42
N PRO A 155 -19.00 -26.08 8.30
CA PRO A 155 -19.69 -25.71 7.08
C PRO A 155 -18.70 -25.50 5.92
N ALA A 156 -19.19 -25.66 4.69
CA ALA A 156 -18.39 -25.32 3.53
C ALA A 156 -18.17 -23.80 3.47
N ARG A 157 -17.04 -23.36 2.91
CA ARG A 157 -16.65 -21.94 2.96
C ARG A 157 -17.66 -21.03 2.25
N GLU A 158 -18.27 -21.55 1.18
CA GLU A 158 -19.32 -20.93 0.39
C GLU A 158 -20.64 -20.73 1.16
N GLU A 159 -20.88 -21.48 2.24
CA GLU A 159 -22.10 -21.39 3.07
C GLU A 159 -21.98 -20.33 4.17
N ILE A 160 -20.75 -19.97 4.56
CA ILE A 160 -20.46 -19.03 5.65
C ILE A 160 -21.17 -17.66 5.49
N PRO A 161 -21.21 -17.03 4.30
CA PRO A 161 -21.90 -15.75 4.13
C PRO A 161 -23.40 -15.82 4.45
N GLU A 162 -24.07 -16.89 4.04
CA GLU A 162 -25.50 -17.07 4.29
C GLU A 162 -25.75 -17.33 5.78
N LEU A 163 -24.92 -18.16 6.42
CA LEU A 163 -24.98 -18.40 7.86
C LEU A 163 -24.74 -17.12 8.68
N PHE A 164 -23.82 -16.25 8.24
CA PHE A 164 -23.58 -14.97 8.90
C PHE A 164 -24.78 -14.02 8.76
N THR A 165 -25.41 -13.99 7.58
CA THR A 165 -26.64 -13.22 7.33
C THR A 165 -27.78 -13.67 8.25
N GLN A 166 -27.90 -14.97 8.50
CA GLN A 166 -28.93 -15.54 9.37
C GLN A 166 -28.69 -15.19 10.86
N GLU A 167 -27.43 -15.22 11.31
CA GLU A 167 -27.06 -14.92 12.69
C GLU A 167 -27.19 -13.42 13.04
N ASP A 168 -26.68 -12.54 12.19
CA ASP A 168 -26.77 -11.10 12.39
C ASP A 168 -26.88 -10.35 11.06
N PRO A 169 -28.10 -10.11 10.55
CA PRO A 169 -28.31 -9.47 9.25
C PRO A 169 -27.90 -7.98 9.23
N VAL A 170 -27.87 -7.32 10.39
CA VAL A 170 -27.46 -5.90 10.47
C VAL A 170 -25.95 -5.80 10.40
N LEU A 171 -25.25 -6.62 11.17
CA LEU A 171 -23.80 -6.68 11.14
C LEU A 171 -23.27 -7.20 9.81
N GLU A 172 -23.91 -8.21 9.21
CA GLU A 172 -23.55 -8.69 7.88
C GLU A 172 -23.61 -7.57 6.85
N LYS A 173 -24.70 -6.78 6.83
CA LYS A 173 -24.84 -5.68 5.89
C LYS A 173 -23.72 -4.64 6.05
N ARG A 174 -23.32 -4.33 7.28
CA ARG A 174 -22.20 -3.43 7.58
C ARG A 174 -20.86 -4.05 7.19
N PHE A 175 -20.67 -5.34 7.45
CA PHE A 175 -19.47 -6.09 7.08
C PHE A 175 -19.29 -6.14 5.57
N SER A 176 -20.35 -6.43 4.81
CA SER A 176 -20.34 -6.47 3.35
C SER A 176 -20.06 -5.09 2.74
N LEU A 177 -20.60 -4.01 3.32
CA LEU A 177 -20.27 -2.64 2.92
C LEU A 177 -18.79 -2.32 3.16
N ASN A 178 -18.30 -2.62 4.37
CA ASN A 178 -16.89 -2.46 4.75
C ASN A 178 -15.96 -3.24 3.80
N LEU A 179 -16.23 -4.53 3.60
CA LEU A 179 -15.42 -5.41 2.75
C LEU A 179 -15.40 -4.92 1.30
N THR A 180 -16.54 -4.47 0.78
CA THR A 180 -16.64 -3.89 -0.57
C THR A 180 -15.79 -2.62 -0.68
N ALA A 181 -15.92 -1.70 0.27
CA ALA A 181 -15.16 -0.44 0.28
C ALA A 181 -13.65 -0.68 0.40
N ALA A 182 -13.23 -1.54 1.33
CA ALA A 182 -11.83 -1.89 1.54
C ALA A 182 -11.22 -2.58 0.31
N ASN A 183 -11.91 -3.56 -0.29
CA ASN A 183 -11.45 -4.24 -1.50
C ASN A 183 -11.38 -3.31 -2.71
N ALA A 184 -12.34 -2.41 -2.86
CA ALA A 184 -12.33 -1.41 -3.93
C ALA A 184 -11.13 -0.46 -3.79
N ALA A 185 -10.85 0.03 -2.58
CA ALA A 185 -9.70 0.90 -2.30
C ALA A 185 -8.36 0.18 -2.52
N TYR A 186 -8.25 -1.06 -2.05
CA TYR A 186 -7.07 -1.91 -2.29
C TYR A 186 -6.83 -2.13 -3.79
N GLY A 187 -7.89 -2.49 -4.52
CA GLY A 187 -7.83 -2.74 -5.96
C GLY A 187 -7.51 -1.49 -6.78
N SER A 188 -8.05 -0.33 -6.39
CA SER A 188 -7.82 0.94 -7.07
C SER A 188 -6.36 1.34 -7.08
N PHE A 189 -5.69 1.32 -5.92
CA PHE A 189 -4.27 1.72 -5.88
C PHE A 189 -3.38 0.75 -6.67
N ARG A 190 -3.66 -0.56 -6.59
CA ARG A 190 -2.98 -1.54 -7.43
C ARG A 190 -3.15 -1.23 -8.92
N ALA A 191 -4.35 -0.84 -9.34
CA ALA A 191 -4.63 -0.44 -10.72
C ALA A 191 -3.92 0.87 -11.10
N GLU A 192 -3.82 1.84 -10.19
CA GLU A 192 -3.05 3.08 -10.38
C GLU A 192 -1.56 2.78 -10.63
N VAL A 193 -0.95 1.86 -9.87
CA VAL A 193 0.43 1.41 -10.08
C VAL A 193 0.59 0.72 -11.45
N VAL A 194 -0.35 -0.14 -11.84
CA VAL A 194 -0.36 -0.76 -13.17
C VAL A 194 -0.44 0.30 -14.27
N ALA A 195 -1.31 1.30 -14.12
CA ALA A 195 -1.43 2.41 -15.06
C ALA A 195 -0.15 3.26 -15.13
N TRP A 196 0.51 3.48 -14.00
CA TRP A 196 1.81 4.16 -13.93
C TRP A 196 2.90 3.39 -14.69
N LEU A 197 2.96 2.08 -14.50
CA LEU A 197 3.90 1.19 -15.19
C LEU A 197 3.65 1.13 -16.70
N ALA A 198 2.39 1.29 -17.13
CA ALA A 198 2.00 1.39 -18.53
C ALA A 198 2.25 2.80 -19.13
N GLY A 199 2.68 3.77 -18.33
CA GLY A 199 3.02 5.13 -18.77
C GLY A 199 1.88 6.14 -18.72
N ALA A 200 0.68 5.78 -18.26
CA ALA A 200 -0.51 6.64 -18.30
C ALA A 200 -0.42 7.86 -17.36
N THR A 201 0.34 7.79 -16.27
CA THR A 201 0.47 8.86 -15.27
C THR A 201 1.83 9.58 -15.30
N ARG A 202 2.72 9.23 -16.24
CA ARG A 202 4.07 9.85 -16.37
C ARG A 202 4.06 11.23 -17.04
N ILE A 203 2.97 11.58 -17.74
CA ILE A 203 2.88 12.78 -18.60
C ILE A 203 2.78 14.07 -17.76
N TYR A 204 2.34 13.99 -16.50
CA TYR A 204 2.17 15.18 -15.65
C TYR A 204 3.44 15.68 -14.95
N GLU A 205 4.53 14.89 -14.91
CA GLU A 205 5.79 15.32 -14.28
C GLU A 205 6.66 16.18 -15.21
N TYR A 206 6.50 16.06 -16.53
CA TYR A 206 7.32 16.79 -17.52
C TYR A 206 6.85 18.22 -17.81
N GLN A 207 5.67 18.64 -17.35
CA GLN A 207 5.13 19.97 -17.65
C GLN A 207 5.36 21.03 -16.57
N ASN A 208 6.00 20.68 -15.45
CA ASN A 208 6.25 21.61 -14.34
C ASN A 208 7.69 22.14 -14.26
N ASP A 209 8.59 21.75 -15.17
CA ASP A 209 10.01 22.16 -15.15
C ASP A 209 10.39 23.23 -16.19
N ASP A 210 9.50 23.60 -17.11
CA ASP A 210 9.77 24.62 -18.16
C ASP A 210 9.32 26.04 -17.78
N GLY A 211 9.30 26.35 -16.48
CA GLY A 211 8.55 27.48 -15.94
C GLY A 211 9.31 28.52 -15.13
N ASP A 212 10.62 28.72 -15.31
CA ASP A 212 11.27 29.94 -14.78
C ASP A 212 12.52 30.34 -15.57
N ASP A 213 12.29 31.08 -16.66
CA ASP A 213 13.26 31.99 -17.25
C ASP A 213 12.53 33.33 -17.53
N ARG A 214 12.51 34.22 -16.53
CA ARG A 214 12.22 35.65 -16.69
C ARG A 214 13.07 36.53 -15.79
#